data_AF-A0A2P8FVC1-F1
#
_entry.id   AF-A0A2P8FVC1-F1
#
_cell.length_a   1.000
_cell.length_b   1.000
_cell.length_c   1.000
_cell.angle_alpha   90.00
_cell.angle_beta   90.00
_cell.angle_gamma   90.00
#
_symmetry.space_group_name_H-M   'P 1'
#
loop_
_entity.id
_entity.type
_entity.pdbx_description
1 polymer ?
#
loop_
_entity_poly.entity_id
_entity_poly.type
_entity_poly.pdbx_seq_one_letter_code
_entity_poly.pdbx_strand_id
1 'polypeptide(L)' 'MKPFEQLQAEIQTTLEKIVRVNASIARHEAQEHPDELAVAQFEEIKLQFTQHLLQLLSEMDIKLRVAA' A
#
# COMPACT_ATOMS: atom_id res chain seq x y z
N MET A 1 14.90 2.21 17.49
CA MET A 1 13.69 2.98 17.15
C MET A 1 12.57 2.55 18.07
N LYS A 2 11.71 3.48 18.48
CA LYS A 2 10.52 3.12 19.27
C LYS A 2 9.56 2.31 18.37
N PRO A 3 8.80 1.33 18.91
CA PRO A 3 7.85 0.54 18.13
C PRO A 3 6.79 1.36 17.36
N PHE A 4 6.55 2.61 17.78
CA PHE A 4 5.69 3.56 17.08
C PHE A 4 6.33 4.13 15.81
N GLU A 5 7.60 4.53 15.88
CA GLU A 5 8.35 5.07 14.73
C GLU A 5 8.51 4.00 13.64
N GLN A 6 8.64 2.73 14.04
CA GLN A 6 8.67 1.60 13.10
C GLN A 6 7.34 1.44 12.37
N LEU A 7 6.22 1.44 13.11
CA LEU A 7 4.88 1.29 12.51
C LEU A 7 4.56 2.46 11.55
N GLN A 8 4.93 3.68 11.93
CA GLN A 8 4.76 4.85 11.06
C GLN A 8 5.60 4.74 9.78
N ALA A 9 6.85 4.29 9.90
CA ALA A 9 7.72 4.06 8.74
C ALA A 9 7.18 2.96 7.81
N GLU A 10 6.61 1.89 8.37
CA GLU A 10 5.98 0.80 7.60
C GLU A 10 4.72 1.27 6.88
N ILE A 11 3.88 2.09 7.53
CA ILE A 11 2.71 2.73 6.90
C ILE A 11 3.16 3.58 5.71
N GLN A 12 4.15 4.45 5.92
CA GLN A 12 4.68 5.32 4.86
C GLN A 12 5.25 4.51 3.70
N THR A 13 6.05 3.48 4.00
CA THR A 13 6.61 2.58 2.98
C THR A 13 5.51 1.87 2.18
N THR A 14 4.44 1.45 2.85
CA THR A 14 3.31 0.76 2.20
C THR A 14 2.54 1.71 1.27
N LEU A 15 2.32 2.96 1.70
CA LEU A 15 1.73 4.00 0.84
C LEU A 15 2.59 4.27 -0.40
N GLU A 16 3.91 4.39 -0.25
CA GLU A 16 4.82 4.59 -1.38
C GLU A 16 4.76 3.42 -2.38
N LYS A 17 4.65 2.18 -1.89
CA LYS A 17 4.46 1.00 -2.74
C LYS A 17 3.16 1.08 -3.53
N ILE A 18 2.05 1.44 -2.88
CA ILE A 18 0.74 1.61 -3.54
C ILE A 18 0.84 2.66 -4.65
N VAL A 19 1.49 3.80 -4.39
CA VAL A 19 1.69 4.86 -5.40
C VAL A 19 2.45 4.33 -6.62
N ARG A 20 3.51 3.55 -6.43
CA ARG A 20 4.30 2.96 -7.53
C ARG A 20 3.51 1.92 -8.33
N VAL A 21 2.67 1.13 -7.66
CA VAL A 21 1.79 0.15 -8.31
C VAL A 21 0.73 0.86 -9.15
N ASN A 22 0.07 1.88 -8.60
CA ASN A 22 -0.89 2.70 -9.35
C ASN A 22 -0.26 3.35 -10.58
N ALA A 23 0.96 3.87 -10.45
CA ALA A 23 1.70 4.41 -11.60
C ALA A 23 2.02 3.34 -12.65
N SER A 24 2.25 2.09 -12.24
CA SER A 24 2.49 0.98 -13.16
C SER A 24 1.20 0.60 -13.90
N ILE A 25 0.07 0.49 -13.19
CA ILE A 25 -1.26 0.27 -13.79
C ILE A 25 -1.54 1.34 -14.86
N ALA A 26 -1.47 2.62 -14.48
CA ALA A 26 -1.72 3.72 -15.41
C ALA A 26 -0.81 3.70 -16.64
N ARG A 27 0.46 3.28 -16.49
CA ARG A 27 1.39 3.11 -17.61
C ARG A 27 0.99 1.98 -18.55
N HIS A 28 0.50 0.85 -18.04
CA HIS A 28 0.07 -0.28 -18.86
C HIS A 28 -1.28 -0.01 -19.53
N GLU A 29 -2.19 0.71 -18.86
CA GLU A 29 -3.48 1.13 -19.43
C GLU A 29 -3.33 2.17 -20.55
N ALA A 30 -2.33 3.05 -20.46
CA ALA A 30 -2.10 4.13 -21.43
C ALA A 30 -1.36 3.69 -22.72
N GLN A 31 -1.01 2.42 -22.86
CA GLN A 31 -0.34 1.91 -24.06
C GLN A 31 -1.31 1.83 -25.24
N GLU A 32 -0.79 1.92 -26.47
CA GLU A 32 -1.59 1.74 -27.70
C GLU A 32 -2.30 0.38 -27.74
N HIS A 33 -1.67 -0.63 -27.14
CA HIS A 33 -2.26 -1.93 -26.84
C HIS A 33 -2.13 -2.19 -25.33
N PRO A 34 -3.17 -1.92 -24.53
CA PRO A 34 -3.12 -2.13 -23.09
C PRO A 34 -2.79 -3.59 -22.72
N ASP A 35 -1.86 -3.75 -21.79
CA ASP A 35 -1.52 -5.05 -21.23
C ASP A 35 -2.48 -5.40 -20.08
N GLU A 36 -3.65 -5.95 -20.43
CA GLU A 36 -4.69 -6.29 -19.47
C GLU A 36 -4.23 -7.31 -18.42
N LEU A 37 -3.32 -8.22 -18.78
CA LEU A 37 -2.78 -9.20 -17.86
C LEU A 37 -1.87 -8.52 -16.81
N ALA A 38 -0.99 -7.63 -17.24
CA ALA A 38 -0.15 -6.87 -16.33
C ALA A 38 -0.99 -5.97 -15.41
N VAL A 39 -2.04 -5.32 -15.95
CA VAL A 39 -2.97 -4.51 -15.16
C VAL A 39 -3.64 -5.35 -14.07
N ALA A 40 -4.17 -6.52 -14.41
CA ALA A 40 -4.80 -7.43 -13.44
C ALA A 40 -3.82 -7.85 -12.33
N GLN A 41 -2.58 -8.20 -12.69
CA GLN A 41 -1.54 -8.55 -11.73
C GLN A 41 -1.21 -7.38 -10.79
N PHE A 42 -1.10 -6.16 -11.31
CA PHE A 42 -0.84 -4.99 -10.47
C PHE A 42 -2.03 -4.61 -9.58
N GLU A 43 -3.27 -4.79 -10.03
CA GLU A 43 -4.46 -4.60 -9.17
C GLU A 43 -4.49 -5.61 -8.02
N GLU A 44 -4.10 -6.87 -8.24
CA GLU A 44 -3.94 -7.85 -7.14
C GLU A 44 -2.87 -7.42 -6.13
N ILE A 45 -1.71 -6.95 -6.60
CA ILE A 45 -0.63 -6.46 -5.74
C ILE A 45 -1.09 -5.23 -4.94
N LYS A 46 -1.81 -4.30 -5.58
CA LYS A 46 -2.39 -3.11 -4.93
C LYS A 46 -3.39 -3.50 -3.85
N LEU A 47 -4.23 -4.51 -4.10
CA LEU A 47 -5.17 -5.03 -3.10
C LEU A 47 -4.42 -5.57 -1.88
N GLN A 48 -3.36 -6.35 -2.07
CA GLN A 48 -2.53 -6.87 -0.99
C GLN A 48 -1.90 -5.75 -0.14
N PHE A 49 -1.32 -4.73 -0.78
CA PHE A 49 -0.77 -3.58 -0.04
C PHE A 49 -1.84 -2.77 0.68
N THR A 50 -3.03 -2.65 0.09
CA THR A 50 -4.16 -1.95 0.73
C THR A 50 -4.63 -2.70 1.98
N GLN A 51 -4.75 -4.02 1.91
CA GLN A 51 -5.09 -4.86 3.07
C GLN A 51 -4.02 -4.73 4.18
N HIS A 52 -2.74 -4.79 3.81
CA HIS A 52 -1.64 -4.62 4.75
C HIS A 52 -1.66 -3.23 5.41
N LEU A 53 -1.90 -2.16 4.64
CA LEU A 53 -2.03 -0.80 5.16
C LEU A 53 -3.15 -0.68 6.19
N LEU A 54 -4.32 -1.26 5.90
CA LEU A 54 -5.45 -1.26 6.83
C LEU A 54 -5.11 -1.97 8.15
N GLN A 55 -4.36 -3.07 8.08
CA GLN A 55 -3.87 -3.75 9.28
C GLN A 55 -2.93 -2.86 10.10
N LEU A 56 -1.92 -2.23 9.46
CA LEU A 56 -0.98 -1.35 10.15
C LEU A 56 -1.68 -0.15 10.80
N LEU A 57 -2.67 0.45 10.12
CA LEU A 57 -3.47 1.54 10.66
C LEU A 57 -4.30 1.11 11.87
N SER A 58 -4.89 -0.10 11.83
CA SER A 58 -5.60 -0.68 12.98
C SER A 58 -4.65 -0.88 14.18
N GLU A 59 -3.44 -1.37 13.94
CA GLU A 59 -2.43 -1.56 14.99
C GLU A 59 -1.99 -0.21 15.61
N MET A 60 -1.96 0.85 14.79
CA MET A 60 -1.61 2.19 15.25
C MET A 60 -2.70 2.78 16.15
N ASP A 61 -3.99 2.63 15.79
CA ASP A 61 -5.11 3.08 16.61
C ASP A 61 -5.13 2.39 17.98
N ILE A 62 -4.90 1.07 18.02
CA ILE A 62 -4.84 0.30 19.27
C ILE A 62 -3.70 0.83 20.18
N LYS A 63 -2.52 1.09 19.62
CA LYS A 63 -1.39 1.63 20.40
C LYS A 63 -1.67 3.04 20.94
N LEU A 64 -2.41 3.89 20.21
CA LEU A 64 -2.82 5.21 20.69
C LEU A 64 -3.80 5.12 21.86
N ARG A 65 -4.76 4.18 21.81
CA ARG A 65 -5.73 3.98 22.91
C ARG A 65 -5.09 3.45 24.18
N VAL A 66 -4.05 2.63 24.08
CA VAL A 66 -3.31 2.11 25.25
C VAL A 66 -2.39 3.18 25.87
N ALA A 67 -2.02 4.20 25.10
CA ALA A 67 -1.12 5.27 25.54
C ALA A 67 -1.84 6.54 26.06
N ALA A 68 -3.17 6.63 25.92
CA ALA A 68 -4.02 7.75 26.37
C ALA A 68 -4.67 7.46 27.73
#